data_AF-B8IRQ8-F1
#
_entry.id   AF-B8IRQ8-F1
#
_cell.length_a   1.000
_cell.length_b   1.000
_cell.length_c   1.000
_cell.angle_alpha   90.00
_cell.angle_beta   90.00
_cell.angle_gamma   90.00
#
_symmetry.space_group_name_H-M   'P 1'
#
loop_
_entity.id
_entity.type
_entity.pdbx_description
1 polymer ?
#
loop_
_entity_poly.entity_id
_entity_poly.type
_entity_poly.pdbx_seq_one_letter_code
_entity_poly.pdbx_strand_id
1 'polypeptide(L)'
;MVAEEYFQPVVVNTGAGGEHGTLVFIEGQLVAVLTQINEARDTEQEFQGKWFLEAGFGPCKDWNNGSIFASKDKAVEWVREQVLMDEPVASCIAS
;
A
#
# COMPACT_ATOMS: atom_id res chain seq x y z
N MET A 1 -15.91 -1.02 -14.73
CA MET A 1 -15.52 -2.44 -14.56
C MET A 1 -14.94 -2.54 -13.16
N VAL A 2 -15.21 -3.61 -12.41
CA VAL A 2 -14.57 -3.78 -11.10
C VAL A 2 -13.17 -4.29 -11.39
N ALA A 3 -12.13 -3.54 -11.00
CA ALA A 3 -10.76 -3.98 -11.15
C ALA A 3 -10.59 -5.31 -10.39
N GLU A 4 -9.88 -6.27 -10.98
CA GLU A 4 -9.56 -7.52 -10.26
C GLU A 4 -8.49 -7.22 -9.21
N GLU A 5 -8.74 -7.62 -7.97
CA GLU A 5 -7.85 -7.31 -6.86
C GLU A 5 -7.46 -8.57 -6.10
N TYR A 6 -6.19 -8.63 -5.72
CA TYR A 6 -5.63 -9.76 -5.03
C TYR A 6 -4.67 -9.30 -3.93
N PHE A 7 -4.74 -9.96 -2.78
CA PHE A 7 -3.92 -9.65 -1.61
C PHE A 7 -3.13 -10.88 -1.20
N GLN A 8 -1.81 -10.71 -1.04
CA GLN A 8 -0.93 -11.77 -0.57
C GLN A 8 -0.33 -11.40 0.79
N PRO A 9 -0.67 -12.11 1.87
CA PRO A 9 0.00 -11.97 3.16
C PRO A 9 1.48 -12.36 3.04
N VAL A 10 2.37 -11.54 3.61
CA VAL A 10 3.82 -11.76 3.59
C VAL A 10 4.45 -11.30 4.89
N VAL A 11 5.68 -11.74 5.16
CA VAL A 11 6.55 -11.11 6.16
C VAL A 11 7.54 -10.22 5.42
N VAL A 12 7.51 -8.91 5.71
CA VAL A 12 8.37 -7.93 5.06
C VAL A 12 9.57 -7.66 5.95
N ASN A 13 10.78 -7.89 5.44
CA ASN A 13 11.99 -7.56 6.18
C ASN A 13 12.22 -6.04 6.14
N THR A 14 11.71 -5.33 7.15
CA THR A 14 11.87 -3.88 7.33
C THR A 14 13.15 -3.50 8.08
N GLY A 15 14.08 -4.44 8.26
CA GLY A 15 15.34 -4.23 9.00
C GLY A 15 15.21 -4.36 10.53
N ALA A 16 14.01 -4.22 11.08
CA ALA A 16 13.73 -4.31 12.53
C ALA A 16 13.29 -5.71 13.02
N GLY A 17 13.26 -6.73 12.14
CA GLY A 17 12.91 -8.10 12.54
C GLY A 17 11.80 -8.78 11.73
N GLY A 18 11.32 -8.15 10.66
CA GLY A 18 10.26 -8.72 9.84
C GLY A 18 8.88 -8.36 10.38
N GLU A 19 8.07 -7.68 9.57
CA GLU A 19 6.73 -7.26 9.95
C GLU A 19 5.66 -7.95 9.13
N HIS A 20 4.50 -8.16 9.75
CA HIS A 20 3.33 -8.65 9.04
C HIS A 20 2.97 -7.64 7.96
N GLY A 21 2.95 -8.10 6.71
CA GLY A 21 2.64 -7.26 5.57
C GLY A 21 1.66 -7.90 4.61
N THR A 22 1.29 -7.12 3.61
CA THR A 22 0.38 -7.54 2.55
C THR A 22 0.83 -6.89 1.25
N LEU A 23 1.08 -7.71 0.23
CA LEU A 23 1.24 -7.26 -1.14
C LEU A 23 -0.14 -7.01 -1.73
N VAL A 24 -0.32 -5.86 -2.37
CA VAL A 24 -1.58 -5.46 -3.01
C VAL A 24 -1.41 -5.48 -4.52
N PHE A 25 -2.22 -6.31 -5.17
CA PHE A 25 -2.28 -6.40 -6.62
C PHE A 25 -3.63 -5.88 -7.13
N ILE A 26 -3.57 -5.02 -8.15
CA ILE A 26 -4.74 -4.54 -8.89
C ILE A 26 -4.47 -4.81 -10.37
N GLU A 27 -5.41 -5.48 -11.05
CA GLU A 27 -5.30 -5.91 -12.45
C GLU A 27 -4.00 -6.69 -12.74
N GLY A 28 -3.57 -7.51 -11.78
CA GLY A 28 -2.36 -8.33 -11.88
C GLY A 28 -1.05 -7.57 -11.66
N GLN A 29 -1.09 -6.25 -11.38
CA GLN A 29 0.10 -5.44 -11.11
C GLN A 29 0.28 -5.23 -9.60
N LEU A 30 1.52 -5.38 -9.11
CA LEU A 30 1.86 -5.01 -7.73
C LEU A 30 1.87 -3.48 -7.61
N VAL A 31 0.95 -2.93 -6.82
CA VAL A 31 0.78 -1.48 -6.66
C VAL A 31 1.23 -0.97 -5.29
N ALA A 32 1.23 -1.83 -4.26
CA ALA A 32 1.68 -1.45 -2.93
C ALA A 32 2.19 -2.63 -2.09
N VAL A 33 3.11 -2.34 -1.19
CA VAL A 33 3.50 -3.16 -0.04
C VAL A 33 3.03 -2.45 1.22
N LEU A 34 2.14 -3.10 1.96
CA LEU A 34 1.62 -2.60 3.23
C LEU A 34 2.24 -3.39 4.39
N THR A 35 2.60 -2.74 5.49
CA THR A 35 3.15 -3.37 6.71
C THR A 35 2.37 -2.94 7.94
N GLN A 36 2.16 -3.84 8.89
CA GLN A 36 1.62 -3.52 10.20
C GLN A 36 2.75 -3.06 11.11
N ILE A 37 2.55 -1.91 11.76
CA ILE A 37 3.49 -1.34 12.72
C ILE A 37 3.39 -2.14 14.01
N ASN A 38 4.47 -2.85 14.34
CA ASN A 38 4.57 -3.64 15.58
C ASN A 38 5.31 -2.89 16.69
N GLU A 39 5.06 -3.30 17.94
CA GLU A 39 5.63 -2.71 19.17
C GLU A 39 7.16 -2.68 19.21
N ALA A 40 7.84 -3.49 18.37
CA ALA A 40 9.29 -3.60 18.31
C ALA A 40 9.97 -2.46 17.56
N ARG A 41 9.24 -1.68 16.76
CA ARG A 41 9.78 -0.40 16.28
C ARG A 41 9.76 0.55 17.49
N ASP A 42 10.80 1.37 17.68
CA ASP A 42 10.82 2.52 18.63
C ASP A 42 9.80 3.60 18.22
N THR A 43 8.60 3.19 17.86
CA THR A 43 7.51 3.98 17.35
C THR A 43 6.58 4.27 18.52
N GLU A 44 6.11 5.50 18.58
CA GLU A 44 5.18 5.95 19.60
C GLU A 44 3.99 4.97 19.70
N GLN A 45 3.56 4.69 20.93
CA GLN A 45 2.50 3.72 21.24
C GLN A 45 1.21 3.98 20.45
N GLU A 46 0.99 5.22 20.01
CA GLU A 46 -0.15 5.62 19.19
C GLU A 46 -0.17 5.01 17.78
N PHE A 47 0.94 4.48 17.26
CA PHE A 47 1.00 3.88 15.92
C PHE A 47 0.96 2.35 15.94
N GLN A 48 0.98 1.73 17.11
CA GLN A 48 0.96 0.28 17.24
C GLN A 48 -0.34 -0.31 16.66
N GLY A 49 -0.20 -1.38 15.87
CA GLY A 49 -1.32 -2.05 15.21
C GLY A 49 -1.86 -1.32 13.96
N LYS A 50 -1.43 -0.08 13.70
CA LYS A 50 -1.74 0.65 12.47
C LYS A 50 -0.94 0.09 11.29
N TRP A 51 -1.34 0.48 10.09
CA TRP A 51 -0.77 0.00 8.83
C TRP A 51 -0.04 1.10 8.11
N PHE A 52 1.07 0.76 7.46
CA PHE A 52 1.96 1.70 6.80
C PHE A 52 2.14 1.32 5.33
N LEU A 53 2.24 2.32 4.45
CA LEU A 53 2.69 2.12 3.07
C LEU A 53 4.22 2.04 3.05
N GLU A 54 4.74 0.82 3.06
CA GLU A 54 6.19 0.57 3.06
C GLU A 54 6.81 0.86 1.68
N ALA A 55 6.11 0.48 0.61
CA ALA A 55 6.48 0.81 -0.75
C ALA A 55 5.24 0.96 -1.63
N GLY A 56 5.19 2.05 -2.40
CA GLY A 56 4.18 2.25 -3.44
C GLY A 56 4.77 2.14 -4.85
N PHE A 57 3.97 1.69 -5.80
CA PHE A 57 4.32 1.61 -7.22
C PHE A 57 3.28 2.34 -8.06
N GLY A 58 3.69 2.82 -9.24
CA GLY A 58 2.81 3.56 -10.15
C GLY A 58 2.10 4.73 -9.42
N PRO A 59 0.75 4.76 -9.41
CA PRO A 59 -0.04 5.79 -8.72
C PRO A 59 0.27 5.95 -7.22
N CYS A 60 0.81 4.91 -6.58
CA CYS A 60 1.16 4.92 -5.17
C CYS A 60 2.62 5.36 -4.89
N LYS A 61 3.46 5.55 -5.93
CA LYS A 61 4.92 5.67 -5.81
C LYS A 61 5.40 6.92 -5.07
N ASP A 62 4.83 8.07 -5.36
CA ASP A 62 5.31 9.36 -4.84
C ASP A 62 4.74 9.69 -3.46
N TRP A 63 4.04 8.74 -2.84
CA TRP A 63 3.45 8.88 -1.53
C TRP A 63 4.46 8.61 -0.39
N ASN A 64 5.64 9.19 -0.55
CA ASN A 64 6.85 8.88 0.21
C ASN A 64 6.88 9.54 1.61
N ASN A 65 5.72 9.88 2.17
CA ASN A 65 5.59 10.77 3.32
C ASN A 65 4.68 10.21 4.43
N GLY A 66 4.77 8.91 4.70
CA GLY A 66 4.37 8.42 6.01
C GLY A 66 2.88 8.19 6.18
N SER A 67 2.19 7.63 5.19
CA SER A 67 0.78 7.28 5.40
C SER A 67 0.63 6.09 6.32
N ILE A 68 0.15 6.43 7.51
CA ILE A 68 -0.25 5.51 8.55
C ILE A 68 -1.77 5.44 8.55
N PHE A 69 -2.30 4.25 8.35
CA PHE A 69 -3.71 3.94 8.27
C PHE A 69 -4.17 3.23 9.55
N ALA A 70 -5.38 3.52 10.00
CA ALA A 70 -5.92 2.90 11.20
C ALA A 70 -6.09 1.37 11.08
N SER A 71 -6.23 0.84 9.86
CA SER A 71 -6.39 -0.59 9.59
C SER A 71 -5.90 -0.97 8.19
N LYS A 72 -5.71 -2.27 7.97
CA LYS A 72 -5.39 -2.83 6.65
C LYS A 72 -6.41 -2.42 5.59
N ASP A 73 -7.70 -2.49 5.93
CA ASP A 73 -8.78 -2.20 4.97
C ASP A 73 -8.76 -0.73 4.54
N LYS A 74 -8.42 0.20 5.46
CA LYS A 74 -8.25 1.61 5.12
C LYS A 74 -7.02 1.88 4.26
N ALA A 75 -5.94 1.15 4.48
CA ALA A 75 -4.77 1.21 3.60
C ALA A 75 -5.10 0.71 2.18
N VAL A 76 -5.83 -0.41 2.07
CA VAL A 76 -6.26 -0.98 0.79
C VAL A 76 -7.25 -0.06 0.06
N GLU A 77 -8.22 0.52 0.77
CA GLU A 77 -9.16 1.51 0.23
C GLU A 77 -8.40 2.70 -0.38
N TRP A 78 -7.40 3.23 0.31
CA TRP A 78 -6.57 4.30 -0.21
C TRP A 78 -5.79 3.87 -1.47
N VAL A 79 -5.19 2.68 -1.50
CA VAL A 79 -4.48 2.15 -2.69
C VAL A 79 -5.42 2.06 -3.90
N ARG A 80 -6.64 1.55 -3.69
CA ARG A 80 -7.68 1.51 -4.73
C ARG A 80 -7.98 2.88 -5.27
N GLU A 81 -8.20 3.85 -4.38
CA GLU A 81 -8.48 5.22 -4.78
C GLU A 81 -7.35 5.82 -5.62
N GLN A 82 -6.08 5.61 -5.24
CA GLN A 82 -4.95 6.10 -6.04
C GLN A 82 -4.94 5.50 -7.45
N VAL A 83 -5.16 4.18 -7.55
CA VAL A 83 -5.13 3.49 -8.85
C VAL A 83 -6.32 3.89 -9.72
N LEU A 84 -7.51 4.07 -9.14
CA LEU A 84 -8.70 4.50 -9.87
C LEU A 84 -8.69 5.99 -10.23
N MET A 85 -8.00 6.83 -9.46
CA MET A 85 -7.82 8.26 -9.76
C MET A 85 -6.74 8.52 -10.83
N ASP A 86 -5.84 7.56 -11.04
CA ASP A 86 -4.85 7.57 -12.13
C ASP A 86 -5.41 7.04 -13.46
N GLU A 87 -6.71 6.70 -13.53
CA GLU A 87 -7.37 6.43 -14.80
C GLU A 87 -7.09 7.61 -15.76
N PRO A 88 -6.52 7.34 -16.94
CA PRO A 88 -6.10 8.40 -17.83
C PRO A 88 -7.32 9.22 -18.22
N VAL A 89 -7.31 10.52 -17.91
CA VAL A 89 -8.00 11.49 -18.76
C VAL A 89 -7.52 11.14 -20.17
N ALA A 90 -8.43 10.63 -21.01
CA ALA A 90 -8.14 10.17 -22.35
C ALA A 90 -7.11 11.10 -23.02
N SER A 91 -5.87 10.65 -23.10
CA SER A 91 -4.77 11.39 -23.71
C SER A 91 -3.98 10.38 -24.52
N CYS A 92 -4.44 10.13 -25.74
CA CYS A 92 -3.85 10.77 -26.91
C CYS A 92 -2.36 10.45 -26.99
N ILE A 93 -2.00 9.25 -27.43
CA ILE A 93 -1.00 9.05 -28.49
C ILE A 93 -1.06 7.61 -29.01
N ALA A 94 -1.87 7.40 -30.03
CA ALA A 94 -1.39 6.63 -31.16
C ALA A 94 -0.34 7.50 -31.89
N SER A 95 0.91 7.04 -31.95
CA SER A 95 1.91 7.40 -32.96
C SER A 95 3.06 6.40 -32.91
#